data_AF-A0A8I1FSS6-F1
#
_entry.id   AF-A0A8I1FSS6-F1
#
_cell.length_a   1.000
_cell.length_b   1.000
_cell.length_c   1.000
_cell.angle_alpha   90.00
_cell.angle_beta   90.00
_cell.angle_gamma   90.00
#
_symmetry.space_group_name_H-M   'P 1'
#
loop_
_entity.id
_entity.type
_entity.pdbx_description
1 polymer ?
#
loop_
_entity_poly.entity_id
_entity_poly.type
_entity_poly.pdbx_seq_one_letter_code
_entity_poly.pdbx_strand_id
1 'polypeptide(L)'
;MLVDDDGRSADVIAVYSTNAPSIANDIAEFLFKVKELKDQRKAKLEDDAEHSGVVLDGEDESGAKWREQEEFEGRKSYTPSSDSCEYQYLHGPLCNALHRKLDELVDGHSELRVGKHRVDLALVDRATDRARVIFEVKISASISPQLYTAYGQLACYRHCFGTADTKLILVLPASTASDFTTAEFFAEANIQVLFGEAGIFESSKGESLGEVLSTIL
;
A
#
# COMPACT_ATOMS: atom_id res chain seq x y z
N MET A 1 -19.48 -12.25 -27.08
CA MET A 1 -19.14 -11.32 -28.17
C MET A 1 -17.63 -11.20 -28.15
N LEU A 2 -16.95 -11.75 -29.16
CA LEU A 2 -15.48 -11.68 -29.25
C LEU A 2 -15.12 -10.29 -29.76
N VAL A 3 -14.30 -9.57 -29.00
CA VAL A 3 -13.73 -8.29 -29.42
C VAL A 3 -12.29 -8.57 -29.82
N ASP A 4 -11.93 -8.11 -31.02
CA ASP A 4 -10.60 -8.26 -31.58
C ASP A 4 -9.67 -7.26 -30.90
N ASP A 5 -8.74 -7.76 -30.08
CA ASP A 5 -7.66 -7.00 -29.45
C ASP A 5 -6.35 -7.34 -30.20
N ASP A 6 -6.10 -6.61 -31.27
CA ASP A 6 -4.88 -6.69 -32.08
C ASP A 6 -4.53 -8.12 -32.54
N GLY A 7 -5.54 -8.85 -33.02
CA GLY A 7 -5.39 -10.20 -33.57
C GLY A 7 -5.40 -11.32 -32.53
N ARG A 8 -5.73 -11.03 -31.26
CA ARG A 8 -5.90 -12.05 -30.21
C ARG A 8 -7.36 -12.11 -29.77
N SER A 9 -7.92 -13.33 -29.79
CA SER A 9 -9.24 -13.60 -29.24
C SER A 9 -9.25 -13.31 -27.73
N ALA A 10 -9.97 -12.26 -27.32
CA ALA A 10 -10.15 -11.92 -25.91
C ALA A 10 -11.55 -12.34 -25.43
N ASP A 11 -11.60 -13.04 -24.30
CA ASP A 11 -12.86 -13.35 -23.62
C ASP A 11 -13.40 -12.10 -22.93
N VAL A 12 -14.59 -11.68 -23.34
CA VAL A 12 -15.27 -10.49 -22.79
C VAL A 12 -16.14 -10.89 -21.61
N ILE A 13 -15.84 -10.36 -20.43
CA ILE A 13 -16.74 -10.43 -19.27
C ILE A 13 -17.62 -9.18 -19.29
N ALA A 14 -18.86 -9.32 -19.72
CA ALA A 14 -19.82 -8.22 -19.71
C ALA A 14 -20.38 -8.03 -18.30
N VAL A 15 -20.15 -6.86 -17.72
CA VAL A 15 -20.72 -6.44 -16.44
C VAL A 15 -21.82 -5.42 -16.73
N TYR A 16 -23.06 -5.77 -16.42
CA TYR A 16 -24.20 -4.84 -16.51
C TYR A 16 -24.69 -4.48 -15.12
N SER A 17 -24.83 -3.19 -14.86
CA SER A 17 -25.34 -2.66 -13.60
C SER A 17 -26.77 -2.16 -13.79
N THR A 18 -27.71 -2.83 -13.14
CA THR A 18 -29.07 -2.33 -12.92
C THR A 18 -29.43 -2.60 -11.46
N ASN A 19 -29.11 -1.64 -10.56
CA ASN A 19 -29.64 -1.51 -9.19
C ASN A 19 -29.96 -2.82 -8.43
N ALA A 20 -29.06 -3.81 -8.45
CA ALA A 20 -29.28 -5.09 -7.80
C ALA A 20 -28.46 -5.19 -6.49
N PRO A 21 -29.06 -5.66 -5.38
CA PRO A 21 -28.35 -5.89 -4.11
C PRO A 21 -27.28 -6.99 -4.18
N SER A 22 -27.07 -7.62 -5.35
CA SER A 22 -26.03 -8.60 -5.63
C SER A 22 -24.68 -7.99 -6.01
N ILE A 23 -24.54 -6.67 -6.10
CA ILE A 23 -23.33 -6.02 -6.63
C ILE A 23 -22.03 -6.46 -5.92
N ALA A 24 -22.08 -6.69 -4.61
CA ALA A 24 -20.94 -7.21 -3.85
C ALA A 24 -20.57 -8.65 -4.27
N ASN A 25 -21.57 -9.48 -4.57
CA ASN A 25 -21.37 -10.84 -5.08
C ASN A 25 -20.86 -10.81 -6.53
N ASP A 26 -21.37 -9.89 -7.36
CA ASP A 26 -20.98 -9.75 -8.77
C ASP A 26 -19.52 -9.24 -8.88
N ILE A 27 -19.11 -8.33 -8.01
CA ILE A 27 -17.71 -7.88 -7.88
C ILE A 27 -16.82 -9.04 -7.37
N ALA A 28 -17.29 -9.80 -6.38
CA ALA A 28 -16.53 -10.94 -5.87
C ALA A 28 -16.34 -12.03 -6.94
N GLU A 29 -17.37 -12.31 -7.75
CA GLU A 29 -17.28 -13.26 -8.86
C GLU A 29 -16.34 -12.75 -9.97
N PHE A 30 -16.38 -11.45 -10.27
CA PHE A 30 -15.46 -10.81 -11.21
C PHE A 30 -14.00 -10.97 -10.77
N LEU A 31 -13.69 -10.64 -9.51
CA LEU A 31 -12.35 -10.79 -8.94
C LEU A 31 -11.90 -12.25 -8.95
N PHE A 32 -12.80 -13.20 -8.68
CA PHE A 32 -12.52 -14.62 -8.75
C PHE A 32 -12.13 -15.07 -10.17
N LYS A 33 -12.88 -14.65 -11.18
CA LYS A 33 -12.59 -14.97 -12.59
C LYS A 33 -11.29 -14.34 -13.08
N VAL A 34 -11.00 -13.09 -12.71
CA VAL A 34 -9.71 -12.43 -13.03
C VAL A 34 -8.54 -13.20 -12.43
N LYS A 35 -8.70 -13.73 -11.22
CA LYS A 35 -7.70 -14.53 -10.52
C LYS A 35 -7.43 -15.87 -11.21
N GLU A 36 -8.49 -16.58 -11.60
CA GLU A 36 -8.37 -17.83 -12.35
C GLU A 36 -7.64 -17.62 -13.69
N LEU A 37 -7.97 -16.55 -14.41
CA LEU A 37 -7.30 -16.18 -15.67
C LEU A 37 -5.82 -15.84 -15.46
N LYS A 38 -5.48 -15.13 -14.37
CA LYS A 38 -4.08 -14.84 -14.02
C LYS A 38 -3.30 -16.12 -13.70
N ASP A 39 -3.90 -17.06 -12.98
CA ASP A 39 -3.27 -18.34 -12.64
C ASP A 39 -3.02 -19.20 -13.88
N GLN A 40 -4.02 -19.30 -14.77
CA GLN A 40 -3.87 -20.03 -16.04
C GLN A 40 -2.78 -19.43 -16.92
N ARG A 41 -2.63 -18.09 -16.93
CA ARG A 41 -1.57 -17.41 -17.68
C ARG A 41 -0.20 -17.61 -17.04
N LYS A 42 -0.12 -17.67 -15.72
CA LYS A 42 1.12 -17.92 -14.97
C LYS A 42 1.59 -19.38 -15.15
N ALA A 43 0.69 -20.35 -15.04
CA ALA A 43 1.03 -21.76 -15.29
C ALA A 43 1.56 -21.97 -16.72
N LYS A 44 0.98 -21.30 -17.72
CA LYS A 44 1.49 -21.31 -19.10
C LYS A 44 2.88 -20.65 -19.24
N LEU A 45 3.23 -19.67 -18.40
CA LEU A 45 4.54 -19.02 -18.41
C LEU A 45 5.60 -19.81 -17.62
N GLU A 46 5.19 -20.60 -16.62
CA GLU A 46 6.07 -21.47 -15.83
C GLU A 46 6.42 -22.75 -16.60
N ASP A 47 5.49 -23.32 -17.38
CA ASP A 47 5.78 -24.43 -18.31
C ASP A 47 6.82 -24.03 -19.39
N ASP A 48 6.87 -22.75 -19.78
CA ASP A 48 7.87 -22.24 -20.72
C ASP A 48 9.26 -21.99 -20.06
N ALA A 49 9.31 -21.91 -18.72
CA ALA A 49 10.53 -21.58 -17.95
C ALA A 49 11.28 -22.81 -17.40
N GLU A 50 10.68 -24.01 -17.43
CA GLU A 50 11.33 -25.28 -17.03
C GLU A 50 12.49 -25.71 -17.96
N HIS A 51 12.89 -24.89 -18.93
CA HIS A 51 14.12 -25.04 -19.71
C HIS A 51 15.30 -24.17 -19.27
N SER A 52 15.20 -23.41 -18.18
CA SER A 52 16.31 -22.62 -17.64
C SER A 52 16.41 -22.79 -16.12
N GLY A 53 17.11 -23.84 -15.70
CA GLY A 53 17.44 -24.06 -14.29
C GLY A 53 18.28 -22.92 -13.72
N VAL A 54 17.69 -22.11 -12.84
CA VAL A 54 18.42 -21.25 -11.92
C VAL A 54 17.78 -21.38 -10.54
N VAL A 55 18.58 -21.89 -9.61
CA VAL A 55 18.26 -22.10 -8.19
C VAL A 55 18.12 -20.74 -7.50
N LEU A 56 17.03 -20.55 -6.76
CA LEU A 56 16.83 -19.40 -5.87
C LEU A 56 17.71 -19.58 -4.63
N ASP A 57 18.87 -18.92 -4.63
CA ASP A 57 19.82 -18.93 -3.52
C ASP A 57 19.39 -17.95 -2.40
N GLY A 58 19.74 -18.28 -1.16
CA GLY A 58 19.25 -17.66 0.07
C GLY A 58 19.56 -16.16 0.20
N GLU A 59 18.59 -15.42 0.73
CA GLU A 59 18.68 -13.98 0.99
C GLU A 59 19.71 -13.67 2.09
N ASP A 60 20.82 -13.08 1.68
CA ASP A 60 21.89 -12.55 2.53
C ASP A 60 21.46 -11.17 3.12
N GLU A 61 21.45 -11.03 4.45
CA GLU A 61 20.87 -9.92 5.23
C GLU A 61 21.66 -8.58 5.19
N SER A 62 22.57 -8.37 4.24
CA SER A 62 23.48 -7.20 4.27
C SER A 62 23.24 -6.14 3.19
N GLY A 63 22.23 -6.29 2.32
CA GLY A 63 22.03 -5.42 1.16
C GLY A 63 20.57 -5.09 0.86
N ALA A 64 19.78 -4.78 1.88
CA ALA A 64 18.34 -4.62 1.76
C ALA A 64 17.98 -3.32 0.99
N LYS A 65 17.87 -3.44 -0.34
CA LYS A 65 17.56 -2.33 -1.25
C LYS A 65 16.09 -1.92 -1.12
N TRP A 66 15.83 -0.60 -1.08
CA TRP A 66 14.49 -0.05 -1.23
C TRP A 66 13.83 -0.59 -2.50
N ARG A 67 12.60 -1.08 -2.38
CA ARG A 67 11.79 -1.61 -3.48
C ARG A 67 10.88 -0.49 -4.01
N GLU A 68 10.84 -0.32 -5.33
CA GLU A 68 9.99 0.70 -5.99
C GLU A 68 8.64 0.13 -6.46
N GLN A 69 8.36 -1.16 -6.19
CA GLN A 69 7.15 -1.82 -6.68
C GLN A 69 5.95 -1.60 -5.74
N GLU A 70 4.76 -1.45 -6.33
CA GLU A 70 3.48 -1.43 -5.59
C GLU A 70 3.35 -2.68 -4.69
N GLU A 71 2.58 -2.56 -3.60
CA GLU A 71 2.37 -3.72 -2.73
C GLU A 71 1.56 -4.73 -3.53
N PHE A 72 2.13 -5.91 -3.70
CA PHE A 72 1.44 -7.05 -4.28
C PHE A 72 0.24 -7.42 -3.38
N GLU A 73 -0.98 -7.28 -3.89
CA GLU A 73 -2.26 -7.63 -3.21
C GLU A 73 -2.45 -9.17 -3.03
N GLY A 74 -1.36 -9.93 -2.97
CA GLY A 74 -1.32 -11.37 -3.13
C GLY A 74 -2.23 -12.18 -2.21
N ARG A 75 -2.73 -13.30 -2.77
CA ARG A 75 -3.27 -14.46 -2.03
C ARG A 75 -2.48 -14.73 -0.74
N LYS A 76 -3.13 -14.53 0.41
CA LYS A 76 -2.87 -15.34 1.62
C LYS A 76 -3.92 -16.44 1.69
N SER A 77 -3.49 -17.67 1.91
CA SER A 77 -4.35 -18.82 2.16
C SER A 77 -5.18 -18.56 3.40
N TYR A 78 -6.47 -18.30 3.18
CA TYR A 78 -7.48 -18.17 4.21
C TYR A 78 -7.69 -19.53 4.87
N THR A 79 -7.34 -19.64 6.15
CA THR A 79 -7.91 -20.66 7.05
C THR A 79 -9.03 -19.96 7.81
N PRO A 80 -10.28 -20.43 7.78
CA PRO A 80 -11.38 -19.72 8.42
C PRO A 80 -11.22 -19.78 9.94
N SER A 81 -10.88 -18.66 10.56
CA SER A 81 -11.26 -18.40 11.95
C SER A 81 -12.50 -17.51 11.90
N SER A 82 -13.43 -17.72 12.82
CA SER A 82 -14.81 -17.23 12.79
C SER A 82 -15.01 -15.72 12.95
N ASP A 83 -13.95 -14.92 12.88
CA ASP A 83 -14.03 -13.47 13.00
C ASP A 83 -13.89 -12.82 11.63
N SER A 84 -14.80 -11.91 11.29
CA SER A 84 -14.86 -11.20 10.01
C SER A 84 -13.54 -10.49 9.70
N CYS A 85 -12.76 -11.08 8.80
CA CYS A 85 -11.46 -10.57 8.36
C CYS A 85 -11.63 -9.41 7.35
N GLU A 86 -12.18 -8.27 7.80
CA GLU A 86 -12.09 -6.99 7.06
C GLU A 86 -10.64 -6.45 7.04
N TYR A 87 -9.82 -6.92 7.98
CA TYR A 87 -8.49 -6.43 8.36
C TYR A 87 -7.40 -6.44 7.27
N GLN A 88 -7.57 -7.17 6.17
CA GLN A 88 -6.51 -7.27 5.14
C GLN A 88 -6.87 -6.59 3.82
N TYR A 89 -8.14 -6.30 3.55
CA TYR A 89 -8.53 -5.82 2.24
C TYR A 89 -8.29 -4.32 2.05
N LEU A 90 -8.36 -3.49 3.10
CA LEU A 90 -8.23 -2.03 2.97
C LEU A 90 -6.78 -1.50 3.04
N HIS A 91 -5.81 -2.32 3.48
CA HIS A 91 -4.41 -1.88 3.67
C HIS A 91 -3.76 -1.63 2.33
N GLY A 92 -3.82 -2.63 1.44
CA GLY A 92 -3.27 -2.55 0.08
C GLY A 92 -3.83 -1.38 -0.72
N PRO A 93 -5.16 -1.19 -0.80
CA PRO A 93 -5.76 -0.04 -1.48
C PRO A 93 -5.30 1.32 -0.94
N LEU A 94 -5.26 1.50 0.39
CA LEU A 94 -4.82 2.76 1.00
C LEU A 94 -3.32 3.00 0.79
N CYS A 95 -2.50 1.97 0.95
CA CYS A 95 -1.06 2.02 0.69
C CYS A 95 -0.76 2.31 -0.80
N ASN A 96 -1.45 1.65 -1.73
CA ASN A 96 -1.26 1.87 -3.17
C ASN A 96 -1.76 3.26 -3.61
N ALA A 97 -2.87 3.76 -3.05
CA ALA A 97 -3.32 5.13 -3.28
C ALA A 97 -2.28 6.15 -2.79
N LEU A 98 -1.68 5.91 -1.62
CA LEU A 98 -0.63 6.76 -1.07
C LEU A 98 0.63 6.71 -1.95
N HIS A 99 1.05 5.52 -2.40
CA HIS A 99 2.21 5.36 -3.29
C HIS A 99 2.07 6.21 -4.55
N ARG A 100 0.94 6.10 -5.27
CA ARG A 100 0.68 6.90 -6.48
C ARG A 100 0.72 8.39 -6.20
N LYS A 101 0.14 8.82 -5.06
CA LYS A 101 0.16 10.23 -4.67
C LYS A 101 1.57 10.72 -4.37
N LEU A 102 2.40 9.89 -3.75
CA LEU A 102 3.81 10.21 -3.50
C LEU A 102 4.59 10.24 -4.81
N ASP A 103 4.35 9.32 -5.75
CA ASP A 103 4.98 9.33 -7.09
C ASP A 103 4.70 10.64 -7.83
N GLU A 104 3.43 11.09 -7.82
CA GLU A 104 3.05 12.39 -8.39
C GLU A 104 3.75 13.57 -7.69
N LEU A 105 3.90 13.53 -6.37
CA LEU A 105 4.50 14.62 -5.60
C LEU A 105 6.02 14.70 -5.77
N VAL A 106 6.69 13.56 -5.99
CA VAL A 106 8.14 13.55 -6.25
C VAL A 106 8.47 13.77 -7.73
N ASP A 107 7.48 13.84 -8.62
CA ASP A 107 7.68 14.20 -10.02
C ASP A 107 8.15 15.66 -10.13
N GLY A 108 9.46 15.85 -10.25
CA GLY A 108 10.14 17.15 -10.16
C GLY A 108 11.24 17.22 -9.10
N HIS A 109 11.30 16.25 -8.19
CA HIS A 109 12.25 16.15 -7.08
C HIS A 109 13.19 14.96 -7.29
N SER A 110 14.13 15.13 -8.22
CA SER A 110 15.03 14.05 -8.69
C SER A 110 15.91 13.43 -7.59
N GLU A 111 16.12 14.15 -6.50
CA GLU A 111 16.85 13.74 -5.30
C GLU A 111 16.05 12.78 -4.41
N LEU A 112 14.74 12.66 -4.62
CA LEU A 112 13.85 11.77 -3.87
C LEU A 112 13.41 10.57 -4.72
N ARG A 113 12.98 9.53 -4.01
CA ARG A 113 12.21 8.41 -4.57
C ARG A 113 11.21 7.88 -3.56
N VAL A 114 10.12 7.32 -4.04
CA VAL A 114 9.24 6.50 -3.22
C VAL A 114 9.89 5.13 -3.04
N GLY A 115 9.97 4.65 -1.80
CA GLY A 115 10.59 3.38 -1.46
C GLY A 115 9.72 2.56 -0.51
N LYS A 116 9.69 1.25 -0.74
CA LYS A 116 9.11 0.24 0.14
C LYS A 116 10.20 -0.64 0.73
N HIS A 117 10.02 -1.09 1.98
CA HIS A 117 10.97 -2.02 2.59
C HIS A 117 10.30 -2.94 3.61
N ARG A 118 10.71 -2.84 4.88
CA ARG A 118 10.01 -3.33 6.08
C ARG A 118 9.05 -2.26 6.61
N VAL A 119 8.99 -1.12 5.93
CA VAL A 119 8.05 -0.02 6.13
C VAL A 119 7.05 -0.06 4.97
N ASP A 120 5.83 0.43 5.19
CA ASP A 120 4.80 0.46 4.15
C ASP A 120 5.25 1.37 2.99
N LEU A 121 5.60 2.62 3.30
CA LEU A 121 6.13 3.60 2.34
C LEU A 121 7.15 4.54 2.99
N ALA A 122 8.06 5.06 2.18
CA ALA A 122 8.99 6.11 2.56
C ALA A 122 9.32 7.03 1.38
N LEU A 123 9.64 8.29 1.67
CA LEU A 123 10.38 9.16 0.76
C LEU A 123 11.86 9.04 1.10
N VAL A 124 12.65 8.56 0.15
CA VAL A 124 14.06 8.22 0.36
C VAL A 124 14.94 9.19 -0.42
N ASP A 125 15.92 9.75 0.26
CA ASP A 125 16.97 10.57 -0.33
C ASP A 125 17.93 9.67 -1.12
N ARG A 126 18.04 9.91 -2.42
CA ARG A 126 18.84 9.06 -3.33
C ARG A 126 20.34 9.14 -3.05
N ALA A 127 20.84 10.23 -2.47
CA ALA A 127 22.27 10.41 -2.23
C ALA A 127 22.73 9.66 -0.97
N THR A 128 21.90 9.63 0.06
CA THR A 128 22.21 9.05 1.36
C THR A 128 21.60 7.68 1.59
N ASP A 129 20.62 7.31 0.75
CA ASP A 129 19.79 6.11 0.89
C ASP A 129 19.00 6.04 2.20
N ARG A 130 18.77 7.22 2.82
CA ARG A 130 18.03 7.38 4.08
C ARG A 130 16.64 7.95 3.83
N ALA A 131 15.67 7.49 4.61
CA ALA A 131 14.31 8.01 4.55
C ALA A 131 14.24 9.44 5.11
N ARG A 132 13.75 10.39 4.30
CA ARG A 132 13.34 11.73 4.73
C ARG A 132 11.97 11.70 5.41
N VAL A 133 11.11 10.81 4.96
CA VAL A 133 9.77 10.57 5.51
C VAL A 133 9.49 9.08 5.55
N ILE A 134 8.87 8.61 6.62
CA ILE A 134 8.39 7.23 6.74
C ILE A 134 6.89 7.26 7.03
N PHE A 135 6.15 6.43 6.31
CA PHE A 135 4.72 6.26 6.43
C PHE A 135 4.41 4.86 6.96
N GLU A 136 3.52 4.78 7.94
CA GLU A 136 2.89 3.54 8.41
C GLU A 136 1.38 3.65 8.20
N VAL A 137 0.75 2.65 7.61
CA VAL A 137 -0.67 2.60 7.26
C VAL A 137 -1.40 1.66 8.22
N LYS A 138 -2.45 2.14 8.89
CA LYS A 138 -3.29 1.32 9.78
C LYS A 138 -4.76 1.40 9.39
N ILE A 139 -5.42 0.26 9.26
CA ILE A 139 -6.79 0.14 8.73
C ILE A 139 -7.77 -0.65 9.62
N SER A 140 -7.39 -0.99 10.86
CA SER A 140 -8.22 -1.85 11.71
C SER A 140 -9.47 -1.15 12.24
N ALA A 141 -10.57 -1.90 12.38
CA ALA A 141 -11.78 -1.49 13.07
C ALA A 141 -11.56 -1.23 14.58
N SER A 142 -10.51 -1.82 15.19
CA SER A 142 -10.08 -1.50 16.56
C SER A 142 -8.80 -0.71 16.52
N ILE A 143 -8.91 0.61 16.64
CA ILE A 143 -7.77 1.49 16.42
C ILE A 143 -6.79 1.49 17.60
N SER A 144 -7.25 1.46 18.85
CA SER A 144 -6.37 1.67 20.00
C SER A 144 -5.14 0.74 20.03
N PRO A 145 -5.25 -0.59 19.79
CA PRO A 145 -4.08 -1.47 19.71
C PRO A 145 -3.16 -1.16 18.51
N GLN A 146 -3.73 -0.71 17.39
CA GLN A 146 -2.96 -0.34 16.20
C GLN A 146 -2.09 0.89 16.46
N LEU A 147 -2.56 1.82 17.29
CA LEU A 147 -1.82 3.05 17.58
C LEU A 147 -0.56 2.80 18.38
N TYR A 148 -0.63 1.95 19.41
CA TYR A 148 0.56 1.53 20.16
C TYR A 148 1.57 0.80 19.27
N THR A 149 1.07 -0.04 18.37
CA THR A 149 1.92 -0.79 17.44
C THR A 149 2.57 0.15 16.42
N ALA A 150 1.79 1.07 15.84
CA ALA A 150 2.27 2.07 14.89
C ALA A 150 3.35 2.97 15.49
N TYR A 151 3.18 3.39 16.75
CA TYR A 151 4.20 4.16 17.46
C TYR A 151 5.52 3.39 17.53
N GLY A 152 5.48 2.13 17.97
CA GLY A 152 6.68 1.30 18.09
C GLY A 152 7.33 1.02 16.73
N GLN A 153 6.54 0.74 15.71
CA GLN A 153 7.00 0.53 14.34
C GLN A 153 7.69 1.76 13.78
N LEU A 154 7.04 2.93 13.82
CA LEU A 154 7.60 4.18 13.31
C LEU A 154 8.90 4.56 14.03
N ALA A 155 8.97 4.38 15.34
CA ALA A 155 10.20 4.60 16.11
C ALA A 155 11.34 3.65 15.66
N CYS A 156 11.03 2.35 15.51
CA CYS A 156 11.98 1.36 15.02
C CYS A 156 12.45 1.67 13.60
N TYR A 157 11.53 2.05 12.72
CA TYR A 157 11.84 2.35 11.33
C TYR A 157 12.70 3.59 11.18
N ARG A 158 12.46 4.64 11.97
CA ARG A 158 13.34 5.81 12.01
C ARG A 158 14.77 5.43 12.38
N HIS A 159 14.93 4.56 13.36
CA HIS A 159 16.24 4.08 13.78
C HIS A 159 16.94 3.27 12.67
N CYS A 160 16.22 2.37 12.01
CA CYS A 160 16.79 1.49 11.00
C CYS A 160 17.07 2.20 9.66
N PHE A 161 16.13 3.02 9.21
CA PHE A 161 16.07 3.52 7.82
C PHE A 161 16.21 5.04 7.70
N GLY A 162 15.99 5.78 8.79
CA GLY A 162 15.98 7.24 8.80
C GLY A 162 17.20 7.88 9.49
N THR A 163 16.98 9.12 9.93
CA THR A 163 17.88 9.95 10.73
C THR A 163 17.08 10.63 11.86
N ALA A 164 17.75 11.50 12.61
CA ALA A 164 17.07 12.34 13.61
C ALA A 164 16.06 13.32 12.97
N ASP A 165 16.17 13.64 11.69
CA ASP A 165 15.30 14.62 11.02
C ASP A 165 14.19 13.95 10.19
N THR A 166 14.15 12.61 10.14
CA THR A 166 13.11 11.87 9.41
C THR A 166 11.74 12.16 10.00
N LYS A 167 10.83 12.67 9.17
CA LYS A 167 9.42 12.85 9.54
C LYS A 167 8.72 11.50 9.59
N LEU A 168 7.85 11.34 10.58
CA LEU A 168 7.06 10.13 10.79
C LEU A 168 5.59 10.45 10.57
N ILE A 169 4.93 9.66 9.73
CA ILE A 169 3.55 9.87 9.36
C ILE A 169 2.77 8.57 9.54
N LEU A 170 1.73 8.62 10.37
CA LEU A 170 0.72 7.58 10.48
C LEU A 170 -0.43 7.89 9.53
N VAL A 171 -0.82 6.93 8.71
CA VAL A 171 -1.88 7.07 7.71
C VAL A 171 -3.04 6.16 8.08
N LEU A 172 -4.22 6.77 8.21
CA LEU A 172 -5.45 6.11 8.64
C LEU A 172 -6.57 6.31 7.59
N PRO A 173 -7.59 5.44 7.54
CA PRO A 173 -8.78 5.71 6.74
C PRO A 173 -9.49 6.99 7.16
N ALA A 174 -10.03 7.74 6.21
CA ALA A 174 -10.80 8.97 6.49
C ALA A 174 -12.00 8.73 7.43
N SER A 175 -12.60 7.54 7.38
CA SER A 175 -13.68 7.13 8.28
C SER A 175 -13.30 7.16 9.76
N THR A 176 -12.00 7.17 10.10
CA THR A 176 -11.51 7.23 11.48
C THR A 176 -11.32 8.64 12.02
N ALA A 177 -11.46 9.68 11.18
CA ALA A 177 -11.17 11.06 11.55
C ALA A 177 -12.07 11.60 12.68
N SER A 178 -13.35 11.19 12.72
CA SER A 178 -14.32 11.63 13.74
C SER A 178 -14.04 11.06 15.12
N ASP A 179 -13.37 9.91 15.19
CA ASP A 179 -13.18 9.14 16.42
C ASP A 179 -11.87 9.53 17.13
N PHE A 180 -11.13 10.48 16.55
CA PHE A 180 -9.70 10.66 16.81
C PHE A 180 -9.34 11.92 17.59
N THR A 181 -9.45 11.84 18.91
CA THR A 181 -8.68 12.70 19.83
C THR A 181 -7.19 12.35 19.85
N THR A 182 -6.80 11.19 19.31
CA THR A 182 -5.43 10.66 19.28
C THR A 182 -4.47 11.37 18.33
N ALA A 183 -4.94 12.31 17.51
CA ALA A 183 -4.04 13.20 16.77
C ALA A 183 -3.13 14.00 17.73
N GLU A 184 -3.63 14.33 18.92
CA GLU A 184 -2.86 15.00 19.97
C GLU A 184 -1.75 14.09 20.54
N PHE A 185 -2.07 12.81 20.79
CA PHE A 185 -1.11 11.82 21.28
C PHE A 185 0.08 11.64 20.32
N PHE A 186 -0.17 11.55 19.01
CA PHE A 186 0.90 11.43 18.03
C PHE A 186 1.63 12.76 17.79
N ALA A 187 0.95 13.90 17.93
CA ALA A 187 1.59 15.20 17.86
C ALA A 187 2.67 15.37 18.95
N GLU A 188 2.39 14.93 20.19
CA GLU A 188 3.41 14.91 21.27
C GLU A 188 4.61 14.00 20.94
N ALA A 189 4.39 12.95 20.16
CA ALA A 189 5.43 12.05 19.68
C ALA A 189 6.18 12.56 18.43
N ASN A 190 5.84 13.75 17.92
CA ASN A 190 6.31 14.28 16.64
C ASN A 190 6.01 13.32 15.45
N ILE A 191 4.87 12.64 15.53
CA ILE A 191 4.30 11.80 14.47
C ILE A 191 3.07 12.53 13.95
N GLN A 192 3.04 12.79 12.64
CA GLN A 192 1.88 13.41 12.01
C GLN A 192 0.85 12.34 11.65
N VAL A 193 -0.42 12.68 11.68
CA VAL A 193 -1.50 11.77 11.30
C VAL A 193 -2.18 12.32 10.05
N LEU A 194 -2.29 11.47 9.03
CA LEU A 194 -3.03 11.74 7.81
C LEU A 194 -4.21 10.78 7.68
N PHE A 195 -5.31 11.31 7.17
CA PHE A 195 -6.53 10.60 6.89
C PHE A 195 -6.70 10.48 5.38
N GLY A 196 -6.81 9.25 4.89
CA GLY A 196 -6.82 8.94 3.47
C GLY A 196 -8.11 8.27 3.01
N GLU A 197 -8.64 8.73 1.88
CA GLU A 197 -9.74 8.10 1.15
C GLU A 197 -9.67 8.50 -0.34
N ALA A 198 -9.89 7.54 -1.23
CA ALA A 198 -9.95 7.77 -2.68
C ALA A 198 -8.77 8.57 -3.27
N GLY A 199 -7.55 8.42 -2.72
CA GLY A 199 -6.34 9.12 -3.18
C GLY A 199 -6.18 10.55 -2.64
N ILE A 200 -7.10 11.01 -1.80
CA ILE A 200 -6.99 12.26 -1.04
C ILE A 200 -6.42 11.92 0.33
N PHE A 201 -5.45 12.71 0.80
CA PHE A 201 -4.77 12.53 2.08
C PHE A 201 -4.65 13.88 2.77
N GLU A 202 -5.24 14.01 3.96
CA GLU A 202 -5.33 15.28 4.69
C GLU A 202 -5.01 15.13 6.17
N SER A 203 -4.43 16.16 6.78
CA SER A 203 -4.23 16.24 8.23
C SER A 203 -5.54 16.53 8.95
N SER A 204 -5.54 16.38 10.27
CA SER A 204 -6.68 16.82 11.13
C SER A 204 -6.97 18.32 11.02
N LYS A 205 -6.06 19.12 10.46
CA LYS A 205 -6.23 20.56 10.21
C LYS A 205 -6.69 20.88 8.79
N GLY A 206 -6.90 19.87 7.94
CA GLY A 206 -7.25 20.03 6.53
C GLY A 206 -6.06 20.35 5.62
N GLU A 207 -4.82 20.17 6.09
CA GLU A 207 -3.64 20.32 5.23
C GLU A 207 -3.49 19.09 4.35
N SER A 208 -3.36 19.29 3.05
CA SER A 208 -3.10 18.22 2.09
C SER A 208 -1.73 17.57 2.30
N LEU A 209 -1.56 16.33 1.82
CA LEU A 209 -0.25 15.64 1.84
C LEU A 209 0.88 16.50 1.23
N GLY A 210 0.61 17.23 0.15
CA GLY A 210 1.59 18.13 -0.45
C GLY A 210 2.02 19.27 0.47
N GLU A 211 1.06 19.90 1.17
CA GLU A 211 1.34 20.97 2.14
C GLU A 211 2.13 20.45 3.35
N VAL A 212 1.76 19.27 3.85
CA VAL A 212 2.46 18.58 4.95
C VAL A 212 3.92 18.26 4.59
N LEU A 213 4.17 17.93 3.32
CA LEU A 213 5.49 17.60 2.78
C LEU A 213 6.25 18.79 2.19
N SER A 214 5.69 20.00 2.19
CA SER A 214 6.25 21.20 1.55
C SER A 214 7.66 21.63 1.98
N THR A 215 8.16 21.12 3.10
CA THR A 215 9.53 21.39 3.57
C THR A 215 10.53 20.31 3.16
N ILE A 216 10.08 19.30 2.42
CA ILE A 216 10.85 18.11 2.01
C ILE A 216 10.86 18.00 0.48
N LEU A 217 9.70 18.23 -0.15
CA LEU A 217 9.58 18.53 -1.57
C LEU A 217 10.17 19.93 -1.79
#